data_AF-A0A2V6D8I9-F1
#
_entry.id   AF-A0A2V6D8I9-F1
#
_cell.length_a   1.000
_cell.length_b   1.000
_cell.length_c   1.000
_cell.angle_alpha   90.00
_cell.angle_beta   90.00
_cell.angle_gamma   90.00
#
_symmetry.space_group_name_H-M   'P 1'
#
loop_
_entity.id
_entity.type
_entity.pdbx_description
1 polymer ?
#
loop_
_entity_poly.entity_id
_entity_poly.type
_entity_poly.pdbx_seq_one_letter_code
_entity_poly.pdbx_strand_id
1 'polypeptide(L)'
;TRLPPVQLFLGLHHGVESSNAEVMVHGLRPRVAIINNGTRKGGDPHTMTSVHTSPGLEDLWQIHFSQLSGQEYTQPGMFIANRLDDDSPTMPIAPIATPGPDAPPAPIHNGKAYWIKVSAKPDGSFTVTNQRNGFSKAYGAAPGS
;
A
#
# COMPACT_ATOMS: atom_id res chain seq x y z
N THR A 1 21.53 -9.23 15.26
CA THR A 1 21.63 -9.65 13.84
C THR A 1 20.59 -8.89 13.05
N ARG A 2 20.94 -8.27 11.92
CA ARG A 2 20.00 -7.52 11.06
C ARG A 2 19.39 -8.47 10.02
N LEU A 3 18.10 -8.34 9.72
CA LEU A 3 17.50 -9.03 8.58
C LEU A 3 18.09 -8.46 7.27
N PRO A 4 18.31 -9.28 6.23
CA PRO A 4 18.69 -8.78 4.92
C PRO A 4 17.57 -7.88 4.35
N PRO A 5 17.89 -6.82 3.60
CA PRO A 5 16.89 -5.99 2.93
C PRO A 5 16.00 -6.81 1.99
N VAL A 6 14.72 -6.45 1.90
CA VAL A 6 13.77 -7.08 0.97
C VAL A 6 13.47 -6.16 -0.21
N GLN A 7 13.28 -6.74 -1.40
CA GLN A 7 12.94 -5.97 -2.60
C GLN A 7 11.46 -5.54 -2.61
N LEU A 8 10.59 -6.45 -2.18
CA LEU A 8 9.15 -6.26 -2.16
C LEU A 8 8.58 -6.71 -0.81
N PHE A 9 7.78 -5.86 -0.18
CA PHE A 9 7.06 -6.15 1.05
C PHE A 9 5.55 -6.07 0.81
N LEU A 10 4.86 -7.19 1.02
CA LEU A 10 3.39 -7.20 1.09
C LEU A 10 2.98 -6.81 2.51
N GLY A 11 2.41 -5.62 2.67
CA GLY A 11 1.95 -5.06 3.94
C GLY A 11 1.16 -6.08 4.74
N LEU A 12 1.64 -6.38 5.94
CA LEU A 12 1.12 -7.48 6.74
C LEU A 12 -0.30 -7.17 7.18
N HIS A 13 -1.18 -8.17 7.12
CA HIS A 13 -2.57 -8.06 7.56
C HIS A 13 -3.30 -6.83 6.96
N HIS A 14 -3.13 -6.58 5.65
CA HIS A 14 -3.71 -5.44 4.93
C HIS A 14 -3.11 -4.08 5.27
N GLY A 15 -1.96 -4.03 5.95
CA GLY A 15 -1.37 -2.77 6.38
C GLY A 15 -2.11 -2.15 7.56
N VAL A 16 -2.47 -2.95 8.55
CA VAL A 16 -3.00 -2.46 9.85
C VAL A 16 -1.87 -2.37 10.88
N GLU A 17 -1.98 -1.41 11.79
CA GLU A 17 -0.96 -1.10 12.81
C GLU A 17 -0.45 -2.34 13.56
N SER A 18 -1.37 -3.21 14.02
CA SER A 18 -1.05 -4.38 14.85
C SER A 18 -0.07 -5.37 14.21
N SER A 19 0.21 -5.23 12.92
CA SER A 19 1.08 -6.13 12.16
C SER A 19 2.21 -5.41 11.42
N ASN A 20 2.32 -4.08 11.49
CA ASN A 20 3.28 -3.29 10.72
C ASN A 20 4.13 -2.37 11.61
N ALA A 21 4.50 -2.87 12.79
CA ALA A 21 5.38 -2.17 13.73
C ALA A 21 6.66 -1.66 13.04
N GLU A 22 7.05 -0.43 13.35
CA GLU A 22 8.18 0.28 12.74
C GLU A 22 9.46 -0.55 12.73
N VAL A 23 9.79 -1.17 13.87
CA VAL A 23 10.99 -2.02 14.02
C VAL A 23 11.04 -3.17 13.00
N MET A 24 9.88 -3.73 12.64
CA MET A 24 9.79 -4.80 11.65
C MET A 24 9.98 -4.24 10.24
N VAL A 25 9.23 -3.19 9.89
CA VAL A 25 9.27 -2.59 8.55
C VAL A 25 10.66 -2.02 8.26
N HIS A 26 11.23 -1.25 9.18
CA HIS A 26 12.56 -0.67 9.06
C HIS A 26 13.67 -1.71 9.13
N GLY A 27 13.45 -2.81 9.85
CA GLY A 27 14.36 -3.95 9.90
C GLY A 27 14.49 -4.63 8.53
N LEU A 28 13.37 -4.77 7.80
CA LEU A 28 13.29 -5.34 6.46
C LEU A 28 13.75 -4.39 5.35
N ARG A 29 13.69 -3.07 5.56
CA ARG A 29 14.11 -2.05 4.57
C ARG A 29 13.55 -2.30 3.17
N PRO A 30 12.23 -2.47 2.99
CA PRO A 30 11.64 -2.69 1.69
C PRO A 30 11.97 -1.57 0.70
N ARG A 31 12.32 -1.94 -0.53
CA ARG A 31 12.35 -1.00 -1.65
C ARG A 31 10.96 -0.65 -2.15
N VAL A 32 10.08 -1.63 -2.24
CA VAL A 32 8.69 -1.41 -2.66
C VAL A 32 7.75 -2.08 -1.67
N ALA A 33 6.69 -1.36 -1.28
CA ALA A 33 5.61 -1.91 -0.48
C ALA A 33 4.34 -2.06 -1.33
N ILE A 34 3.57 -3.12 -1.08
CA ILE A 34 2.20 -3.29 -1.59
C ILE A 34 1.30 -3.52 -0.40
N ILE A 35 0.27 -2.69 -0.22
CA ILE A 35 -0.73 -2.89 0.83
C ILE A 35 -2.02 -3.44 0.19
N ASN A 36 -2.41 -4.64 0.61
CA ASN A 36 -3.68 -5.26 0.23
C ASN A 36 -4.84 -4.75 1.11
N ASN A 37 -5.00 -3.43 1.19
CA ASN A 37 -6.03 -2.77 2.00
C ASN A 37 -7.40 -2.81 1.30
N GLY A 38 -8.43 -2.53 2.09
CA GLY A 38 -9.74 -2.09 1.61
C GLY A 38 -9.94 -0.60 1.84
N THR A 39 -11.08 -0.08 1.38
CA THR A 39 -11.43 1.34 1.52
C THR A 39 -11.42 1.83 2.97
N ARG A 40 -11.82 0.97 3.93
CA ARG A 40 -11.90 1.28 5.36
C ARG A 40 -11.10 0.32 6.25
N LYS A 41 -10.09 -0.36 5.68
CA LYS A 41 -9.23 -1.31 6.42
C LYS A 41 -7.80 -1.24 5.92
N GLY A 42 -6.88 -0.83 6.78
CA GLY A 42 -5.46 -0.71 6.46
C GLY A 42 -5.07 0.64 5.83
N GLY A 43 -3.79 0.98 5.91
CA GLY A 43 -3.29 2.30 5.50
C GLY A 43 -3.63 3.42 6.47
N ASP A 44 -3.82 3.11 7.75
CA ASP A 44 -3.93 4.11 8.82
C ASP A 44 -2.62 4.91 8.96
N PRO A 45 -2.63 6.11 9.59
CA PRO A 45 -1.47 6.98 9.64
C PRO A 45 -0.25 6.35 10.31
N HIS A 46 -0.43 5.50 11.32
CA HIS A 46 0.69 4.81 11.97
C HIS A 46 1.38 3.86 11.00
N THR A 47 0.61 2.99 10.34
CA THR A 47 1.15 2.07 9.33
C THR A 47 1.80 2.83 8.17
N MET A 48 1.14 3.88 7.67
CA MET A 48 1.67 4.67 6.56
C MET A 48 2.96 5.39 6.95
N THR A 49 3.07 5.92 8.17
CA THR A 49 4.31 6.51 8.70
C THR A 49 5.43 5.48 8.73
N SER A 50 5.18 4.32 9.33
CA SER A 50 6.14 3.20 9.43
C SER A 50 6.69 2.80 8.05
N VAL A 51 5.81 2.69 7.04
CA VAL A 51 6.20 2.37 5.67
C VAL A 51 6.98 3.51 5.02
N HIS A 52 6.46 4.74 4.98
CA HIS A 52 7.09 5.86 4.27
C HIS A 52 8.44 6.27 4.85
N THR A 53 8.65 6.08 6.16
CA THR A 53 9.91 6.38 6.82
C THR A 53 10.92 5.23 6.74
N SER A 54 10.52 4.07 6.19
CA SER A 54 11.40 2.92 6.05
C SER A 54 12.61 3.26 5.16
N PRO A 55 13.85 3.02 5.64
CA PRO A 55 15.03 3.32 4.86
C PRO A 55 15.08 2.55 3.53
N GLY A 56 15.13 3.29 2.42
CA GLY A 56 15.26 2.73 1.08
C GLY A 56 13.94 2.48 0.35
N LEU A 57 12.80 2.86 0.92
CA LEU A 57 11.52 2.81 0.22
C LEU A 57 11.53 3.75 -1.00
N GLU A 58 11.13 3.21 -2.15
CA GLU A 58 10.95 3.93 -3.41
C GLU A 58 9.46 4.24 -3.66
N ASP A 59 8.58 3.24 -3.53
CA ASP A 59 7.14 3.42 -3.76
C ASP A 59 6.27 2.50 -2.89
N LEU A 60 5.03 2.95 -2.66
CA LEU A 60 3.97 2.19 -2.03
C LEU A 60 2.78 2.06 -2.99
N TRP A 61 2.35 0.82 -3.24
CA TRP A 61 1.18 0.49 -4.04
C TRP A 61 0.04 0.03 -3.15
N GLN A 62 -1.19 0.30 -3.55
CA GLN A 62 -2.39 -0.09 -2.79
C GLN A 62 -3.40 -0.80 -3.67
N ILE A 63 -4.05 -1.83 -3.11
CA ILE A 63 -5.18 -2.47 -3.81
C ILE A 63 -6.39 -1.54 -3.82
N HIS A 64 -6.72 -0.86 -2.71
CA HIS A 64 -7.80 0.12 -2.67
C HIS A 64 -7.29 1.50 -2.25
N PHE A 65 -7.98 2.55 -2.66
CA PHE A 65 -7.87 3.86 -2.03
C PHE A 65 -8.28 3.71 -0.54
N SER A 66 -7.49 4.20 0.42
CA SER A 66 -7.84 4.11 1.85
C SER A 66 -8.36 5.44 2.38
N GLN A 67 -9.57 5.43 2.95
CA GLN A 67 -10.13 6.58 3.67
C GLN A 67 -9.44 6.81 5.03
N LEU A 68 -8.69 5.82 5.53
CA LEU A 68 -7.96 5.89 6.80
C LEU A 68 -6.64 6.66 6.68
N SER A 69 -6.11 6.85 5.46
CA SER A 69 -4.81 7.48 5.26
C SER A 69 -4.83 9.00 5.45
N GLY A 70 -5.99 9.64 5.31
CA GLY A 70 -6.08 11.10 5.17
C GLY A 70 -5.40 11.61 3.89
N GLN A 71 -5.39 12.93 3.68
CA GLN A 71 -4.70 13.51 2.52
C GLN A 71 -3.19 13.32 2.58
N GLU A 72 -2.60 13.34 3.78
CA GLU A 72 -1.16 13.25 4.01
C GLU A 72 -0.53 11.99 3.40
N TYR A 73 -1.20 10.84 3.55
CA TYR A 73 -0.67 9.54 3.11
C TYR A 73 -1.35 8.98 1.85
N THR A 74 -2.25 9.76 1.23
CA THR A 74 -2.91 9.34 -0.01
C THR A 74 -1.88 9.16 -1.13
N GLN A 75 -1.81 7.94 -1.66
CA GLN A 75 -0.89 7.65 -2.78
C GLN A 75 -1.36 8.32 -4.08
N PRO A 76 -0.44 8.69 -4.98
CA PRO A 76 -0.82 9.11 -6.32
C PRO A 76 -1.70 8.06 -6.98
N GLY A 77 -2.78 8.49 -7.64
CA GLY A 77 -3.79 7.57 -8.15
C GLY A 77 -3.24 6.49 -9.08
N MET A 78 -2.08 6.70 -9.72
CA MET A 78 -1.41 5.70 -10.54
C MET A 78 -0.99 4.42 -9.78
N PHE A 79 -0.73 4.52 -8.47
CA PHE A 79 -0.29 3.43 -7.59
C PHE A 79 -1.42 2.71 -6.84
N ILE A 80 -2.67 3.15 -7.03
CA ILE A 80 -3.85 2.58 -6.39
C ILE A 80 -4.64 1.78 -7.43
N ALA A 81 -5.00 0.51 -7.21
CA ALA A 81 -5.73 -0.29 -8.21
C ALA A 81 -7.24 0.00 -8.23
N ASN A 82 -7.90 0.11 -7.08
CA ASN A 82 -9.34 0.31 -6.94
C ASN A 82 -9.61 1.64 -6.24
N ARG A 83 -10.43 2.52 -6.84
CA ARG A 83 -10.83 3.80 -6.23
C ARG A 83 -12.12 3.62 -5.43
N LEU A 84 -12.63 4.71 -4.87
CA LEU A 84 -14.02 4.76 -4.39
C LEU A 84 -14.97 4.59 -5.60
N ASP A 85 -16.07 3.86 -5.40
CA ASP A 85 -17.11 3.71 -6.43
C ASP A 85 -17.88 5.02 -6.65
N ASP A 86 -18.06 5.79 -5.58
CA ASP A 86 -18.59 7.14 -5.63
C ASP A 86 -17.42 8.13 -5.63
N ASP A 87 -17.27 8.87 -6.73
CA ASP A 87 -16.34 9.99 -6.82
C ASP A 87 -16.83 11.09 -5.87
N SER A 88 -16.25 11.16 -4.66
CA SER A 88 -16.45 12.32 -3.79
C SER A 88 -15.73 13.52 -4.42
N PRO A 89 -16.40 14.68 -4.61
CA PRO A 89 -15.74 15.89 -5.09
C PRO A 89 -14.75 16.48 -4.06
N THR A 90 -14.75 15.96 -2.84
CA THR A 90 -13.85 16.38 -1.77
C THR A 90 -13.26 15.18 -1.03
N MET A 91 -11.94 15.18 -0.91
CA MET A 91 -11.21 14.21 -0.07
C MET A 91 -11.12 14.75 1.36
N PRO A 92 -11.53 13.99 2.40
CA PRO A 92 -11.37 14.42 3.79
C PRO A 92 -9.91 14.78 4.08
N ILE A 93 -9.67 15.96 4.67
CA ILE A 93 -8.32 16.42 5.01
C ILE A 93 -7.70 15.49 6.05
N ALA A 94 -8.47 15.13 7.08
CA ALA A 94 -8.06 14.22 8.13
C ALA A 94 -8.43 12.74 7.81
N PRO A 95 -7.63 11.78 8.28
CA PRO A 95 -8.02 10.37 8.39
C PRO A 95 -9.40 10.17 9.01
N ILE A 96 -10.21 9.27 8.47
CA ILE A 96 -11.38 8.79 9.22
C ILE A 96 -10.95 7.75 10.24
N ALA A 97 -11.66 7.68 11.37
CA ALA A 97 -11.42 6.63 12.35
C ALA A 97 -11.70 5.24 11.76
N THR A 98 -10.93 4.24 12.19
CA THR A 98 -11.20 2.85 11.82
C THR A 98 -12.60 2.46 12.30
N PRO A 99 -13.44 1.86 11.44
CA PRO A 99 -14.78 1.42 11.84
C PRO A 99 -14.72 0.43 13.02
N GLY A 100 -15.50 0.69 14.06
CA GLY A 100 -15.68 -0.22 15.20
C GLY A 100 -16.64 -1.39 14.90
N PRO A 101 -16.89 -2.29 15.87
CA PRO A 101 -17.74 -3.47 15.69
C PRO A 101 -19.16 -3.15 15.22
N ASP A 102 -19.72 -2.02 15.66
CA ASP A 102 -21.09 -1.58 15.34
C ASP A 102 -21.16 -0.68 14.10
N ALA A 103 -20.05 -0.51 13.37
CA ALA A 103 -20.04 0.37 12.22
C ALA A 103 -20.88 -0.20 11.07
N PRO A 104 -21.50 0.68 10.24
CA PRO A 104 -22.19 0.25 9.03
C PRO A 104 -21.28 -0.63 8.15
N PRO A 105 -21.82 -1.64 7.45
CA PRO A 105 -21.04 -2.53 6.60
C PRO A 105 -20.14 -1.79 5.62
N ALA A 106 -19.02 -2.43 5.26
CA ALA A 106 -18.31 -2.21 4.00
C ALA A 106 -19.17 -1.52 2.92
N PRO A 107 -18.91 -0.30 2.38
CA PRO A 107 -19.46 0.01 1.07
C PRO A 107 -19.20 -1.19 0.16
N ILE A 108 -20.25 -1.74 -0.43
CA ILE A 108 -20.11 -2.93 -1.25
C ILE A 108 -19.43 -2.48 -2.54
N HIS A 109 -18.21 -2.95 -2.77
CA HIS A 109 -17.54 -2.73 -4.05
C HIS A 109 -18.18 -3.64 -5.10
N ASN A 110 -19.26 -3.16 -5.73
CA ASN A 110 -20.02 -3.86 -6.77
C ASN A 110 -19.56 -3.51 -8.19
N GLY A 111 -18.51 -2.68 -8.30
CA GLY A 111 -17.88 -2.32 -9.57
C GLY A 111 -16.86 -3.35 -10.07
N LYS A 112 -16.22 -3.03 -11.18
CA LYS A 112 -15.11 -3.83 -11.71
C LYS A 112 -13.90 -3.72 -10.77
N ALA A 113 -13.48 -4.85 -10.22
CA ALA A 113 -12.25 -4.94 -9.44
C ALA A 113 -11.01 -5.02 -10.35
N TYR A 114 -9.93 -4.40 -9.88
CA TYR A 114 -8.62 -4.35 -10.52
C TYR A 114 -7.55 -4.89 -9.57
N TRP A 115 -6.43 -5.32 -10.15
CA TRP A 115 -5.32 -5.96 -9.43
C TRP A 115 -3.99 -5.24 -9.68
N ILE A 116 -3.04 -5.49 -8.78
CA ILE A 116 -1.63 -5.15 -8.96
C ILE A 116 -0.88 -6.43 -9.35
N LYS A 117 -0.13 -6.37 -10.46
CA LYS A 117 0.82 -7.43 -10.85
C LYS A 117 2.17 -7.15 -10.24
N VAL A 118 2.86 -8.20 -9.82
CA VAL A 118 4.31 -8.19 -9.75
C VAL A 118 4.86 -9.26 -10.69
N SER A 119 5.80 -8.88 -11.55
CA SER A 119 6.59 -9.81 -12.36
C SER A 119 8.05 -9.70 -11.94
N ALA A 120 8.59 -10.71 -11.27
CA ALA A 120 9.97 -10.75 -10.81
C ALA A 120 10.85 -11.59 -11.75
N LYS A 121 12.12 -11.23 -11.86
CA LYS A 121 13.14 -11.95 -12.64
C LYS A 121 14.19 -12.59 -11.72
N PRO A 122 14.91 -13.63 -12.19
CA PRO A 122 15.98 -14.25 -11.40
C PRO A 122 17.13 -13.30 -11.02
N ASP A 123 17.34 -12.23 -11.76
CA ASP A 123 18.33 -11.18 -11.47
C ASP A 123 17.92 -10.24 -10.32
N GLY A 124 16.78 -10.49 -9.67
CA GLY A 124 16.28 -9.67 -8.56
C GLY A 124 15.62 -8.35 -8.98
N SER A 125 15.51 -8.08 -10.28
CA SER A 125 14.67 -7.00 -10.82
C SER A 125 13.20 -7.43 -10.88
N PHE A 126 12.30 -6.46 -10.83
CA PHE A 126 10.87 -6.72 -10.92
C PHE A 126 10.10 -5.53 -11.50
N THR A 127 8.92 -5.80 -12.03
CA THR A 127 7.99 -4.77 -12.50
C THR A 127 6.68 -4.89 -11.75
N VAL A 128 6.17 -3.75 -11.28
CA VAL A 128 4.83 -3.64 -10.69
C VAL A 128 3.91 -2.97 -11.71
N THR A 129 2.76 -3.59 -11.98
CA THR A 129 1.75 -3.09 -12.94
C THR A 129 0.41 -2.91 -12.27
N ASN A 130 -0.21 -1.74 -12.47
CA ASN A 130 -1.60 -1.50 -12.10
C ASN A 130 -2.52 -1.77 -13.29
N GLN A 131 -3.37 -2.78 -13.17
CA GLN A 131 -4.26 -3.18 -14.25
C GLN A 131 -5.30 -2.10 -14.60
N ARG A 132 -5.70 -1.25 -13.66
CA ARG A 132 -6.73 -0.23 -13.91
C ARG A 132 -6.32 0.77 -14.99
N ASN A 133 -5.07 1.21 -14.93
CA ASN A 133 -4.56 2.30 -15.77
C ASN A 133 -3.40 1.87 -16.68
N GLY A 134 -2.95 0.61 -16.61
CA GLY A 134 -1.82 0.10 -17.37
C GLY A 134 -0.45 0.63 -16.91
N PHE A 135 -0.41 1.50 -15.90
CA PHE A 135 0.85 2.05 -15.40
C PHE A 135 1.73 0.94 -14.86
N SER A 136 2.98 0.91 -15.31
CA SER A 136 3.99 -0.04 -14.87
C SER A 136 5.28 0.67 -14.49
N LYS A 137 5.86 0.31 -13.34
CA LYS A 137 7.19 0.77 -12.93
C LYS A 137 8.12 -0.42 -12.78
N ALA A 138 9.28 -0.34 -13.42
CA ALA A 138 10.33 -1.34 -13.31
C ALA A 138 11.34 -0.91 -12.24
N TYR A 139 11.76 -1.88 -11.44
CA TYR A 139 12.73 -1.74 -10.36
C TYR A 139 13.92 -2.63 -10.69
N GLY A 140 15.10 -2.02 -10.85
CA GLY A 140 16.33 -2.76 -11.13
C GLY A 140 16.72 -3.71 -10.00
N ALA A 141 17.72 -4.56 -10.23
CA ALA A 141 18.33 -5.37 -9.18
C ALA A 141 18.85 -4.47 -8.04
N ALA A 142 18.86 -4.97 -6.80
CA ALA A 142 19.50 -4.23 -5.71
C ALA A 142 21.01 -4.15 -5.98
N PRO A 143 21.67 -3.01 -5.72
CA PRO A 143 23.13 -2.94 -5.79
C PRO A 143 23.76 -3.97 -4.84
N GLY A 144 24.55 -4.90 -5.37
CA GLY A 144 25.30 -5.89 -4.60
C GLY A 144 24.62 -7.24 -4.35
N SER A 145 23.60 -7.60 -5.13
CA SER A 145 23.08 -8.97 -5.24
C SER A 145 24.03 -9.92 -5.96
#